data_AF-A0A952ITY6-F1
#
_entry.id   AF-A0A952ITY6-F1
#
_cell.length_a   1.000
_cell.length_b   1.000
_cell.length_c   1.000
_cell.angle_alpha   90.00
_cell.angle_beta   90.00
_cell.angle_gamma   90.00
#
_symmetry.space_group_name_H-M   'P 1'
#
loop_
_entity.id
_entity.type
_entity.pdbx_description
1 polymer ?
#
loop_
_entity_poly.entity_id
_entity_poly.type
_entity_poly.pdbx_seq_one_letter_code
_entity_poly.pdbx_strand_id
1 'polypeptide(L)'
;DPSAVPKVQASDNAVVHVDALNGFCPIALQTGLPVLIEKTRHHGIAALAIHNTYNIAALWPEVETLAEQGLVAMAFTAANAFVAPAGGIKPLFGTNPMAFAWPRDALPPLVFDQASSACARGEI
;
A
#
# COMPACT_ATOMS: atom_id res chain seq x y z
N ASP A 1 12.91 0.49 -13.54
CA ASP A 1 12.94 1.11 -14.87
C ASP A 1 12.17 2.43 -14.81
N PRO A 2 12.83 3.58 -15.00
CA PRO A 2 12.17 4.88 -14.98
C PRO A 2 11.20 5.11 -16.14
N SER A 3 11.25 4.28 -17.18
CA SER A 3 10.35 4.33 -18.34
C SER A 3 9.18 3.33 -18.27
N ALA A 4 9.10 2.53 -17.20
CA ALA A 4 8.03 1.56 -17.02
C ALA A 4 6.66 2.23 -16.94
N VAL A 5 5.71 1.72 -17.72
CA VAL A 5 4.31 2.16 -17.73
C VAL A 5 3.46 1.06 -17.09
N PRO A 6 2.90 1.28 -15.88
CA PRO A 6 2.10 0.27 -15.20
C PRO A 6 0.90 -0.19 -16.01
N LYS A 7 0.56 -1.47 -15.88
CA LYS A 7 -0.59 -2.08 -16.57
C LYS A 7 -1.65 -2.52 -15.56
N VAL A 8 -2.82 -1.89 -15.65
CA VAL A 8 -4.01 -2.34 -14.93
C VAL A 8 -4.62 -3.53 -15.66
N GLN A 9 -4.86 -4.62 -14.95
CA GLN A 9 -5.61 -5.75 -15.51
C GLN A 9 -7.11 -5.47 -15.37
N ALA A 10 -7.80 -5.44 -16.51
CA ALA A 10 -9.25 -5.24 -16.54
C ALA A 10 -9.98 -6.46 -15.96
N SER A 11 -10.87 -6.21 -15.01
CA SER A 11 -11.82 -7.20 -14.50
C SER A 11 -13.03 -6.49 -13.90
N ASP A 12 -14.17 -7.17 -13.81
CA ASP A 12 -15.40 -6.64 -13.19
C ASP A 12 -15.52 -6.98 -11.70
N ASN A 13 -14.48 -7.58 -11.09
CA ASN A 13 -14.49 -7.94 -9.68
C ASN A 13 -13.94 -6.81 -8.78
N ALA A 14 -13.97 -7.01 -7.47
CA ALA A 14 -13.50 -6.04 -6.47
C ALA A 14 -11.97 -5.99 -6.29
N VAL A 15 -11.18 -6.63 -7.16
CA VAL A 15 -9.71 -6.67 -7.07
C VAL A 15 -9.11 -6.01 -8.31
N VAL A 16 -8.27 -5.01 -8.07
CA VAL A 16 -7.47 -4.33 -9.10
C VAL A 16 -6.06 -4.90 -9.05
N HIS A 17 -5.59 -5.46 -10.16
CA HIS A 17 -4.19 -5.85 -10.30
C HIS A 17 -3.44 -4.81 -11.14
N VAL A 18 -2.30 -4.36 -10.64
CA VAL A 18 -1.40 -3.46 -11.36
C VAL A 18 -0.01 -4.08 -11.44
N ASP A 19 0.43 -4.37 -12.65
CA ASP A 19 1.82 -4.71 -12.93
C ASP A 19 2.64 -3.44 -13.10
N ALA A 20 3.58 -3.17 -12.20
CA ALA A 20 4.45 -2.00 -12.31
C ALA A 20 5.62 -2.20 -13.27
N LEU A 21 5.82 -3.41 -13.83
CA LEU A 21 6.87 -3.73 -14.81
C LEU A 21 8.29 -3.35 -14.35
N ASN A 22 8.60 -3.63 -13.08
CA ASN A 22 9.81 -3.20 -12.37
C ASN A 22 9.97 -1.67 -12.35
N GLY A 23 8.86 -0.94 -12.30
CA GLY A 23 8.79 0.51 -12.15
C GLY A 23 8.74 0.96 -10.68
N PHE A 24 8.57 2.26 -10.47
CA PHE A 24 8.41 2.84 -9.14
C PHE A 24 6.95 2.75 -8.66
N CYS A 25 6.76 2.41 -7.39
CA CYS A 25 5.41 2.22 -6.81
C CYS A 25 4.50 3.44 -6.95
N PRO A 26 4.96 4.70 -6.74
CA PRO A 26 4.09 5.87 -6.87
C PRO A 26 3.39 5.98 -8.22
N ILE A 27 4.04 5.55 -9.31
CA ILE A 27 3.43 5.56 -10.66
C ILE A 27 2.35 4.47 -10.77
N ALA A 28 2.59 3.30 -10.18
CA ALA A 28 1.61 2.22 -10.14
C ALA A 28 0.38 2.58 -9.28
N LEU A 29 0.59 3.26 -8.16
CA LEU A 29 -0.46 3.83 -7.31
C LEU A 29 -1.27 4.90 -8.04
N GLN A 30 -0.62 5.86 -8.69
CA GLN A 30 -1.27 6.89 -9.48
C GLN A 30 -2.20 6.29 -10.56
N THR A 31 -1.80 5.14 -11.12
CA THR A 31 -2.59 4.41 -12.12
C THR A 31 -3.73 3.59 -11.47
N GLY A 32 -3.48 2.95 -10.33
CA GLY A 32 -4.41 2.00 -9.70
C GLY A 32 -5.43 2.59 -8.73
N LEU A 33 -5.09 3.66 -8.00
CA LEU A 33 -5.94 4.25 -6.97
C LEU A 33 -7.30 4.76 -7.50
N PRO A 34 -7.39 5.45 -8.66
CA PRO A 34 -8.69 5.86 -9.20
C PRO A 34 -9.62 4.66 -9.45
N VAL A 35 -9.07 3.57 -10.00
CA VAL A 35 -9.83 2.33 -10.27
C VAL A 35 -10.24 1.64 -8.98
N LEU A 36 -9.36 1.64 -7.97
CA LEU A 36 -9.65 1.13 -6.63
C LEU A 36 -10.82 1.89 -5.99
N ILE A 37 -10.82 3.23 -6.05
CA ILE A 37 -11.88 4.08 -5.50
C ILE A 37 -13.21 3.80 -6.20
N GLU A 38 -13.20 3.75 -7.53
CA GLU A 38 -14.39 3.44 -8.34
C GLU A 38 -14.99 2.08 -7.94
N LYS A 39 -14.16 1.04 -7.90
CA LYS A 39 -14.59 -0.31 -7.51
C LYS A 39 -15.04 -0.39 -6.06
N THR A 40 -14.39 0.31 -5.14
CA THR A 40 -14.82 0.37 -3.74
C THR A 40 -16.22 0.97 -3.62
N ARG A 41 -16.50 2.06 -4.36
CA ARG A 41 -17.84 2.67 -4.35
C ARG A 41 -18.90 1.77 -4.99
N HIS A 42 -18.53 1.04 -6.04
CA HIS A 42 -19.46 0.13 -6.72
C HIS A 42 -19.76 -1.14 -5.92
N HIS A 43 -18.74 -1.77 -5.34
CA HIS A 43 -18.85 -3.08 -4.67
C HIS A 43 -18.95 -2.99 -3.14
N GLY A 44 -18.75 -1.81 -2.55
CA GLY A 44 -18.68 -1.59 -1.09
C GLY A 44 -17.30 -1.87 -0.48
N ILE A 45 -16.46 -2.66 -1.15
CA ILE A 45 -15.07 -2.95 -0.80
C ILE A 45 -14.28 -3.24 -2.07
N ALA A 46 -12.99 -2.91 -2.10
CA ALA A 46 -12.07 -3.38 -3.12
C ALA A 46 -10.64 -3.49 -2.59
N ALA A 47 -9.79 -4.22 -3.32
CA ALA A 47 -8.37 -4.38 -3.02
C ALA A 47 -7.53 -4.03 -4.25
N LEU A 48 -6.39 -3.35 -4.04
CA LEU A 48 -5.39 -3.06 -5.06
C LEU A 48 -4.14 -3.89 -4.79
N ALA A 49 -3.80 -4.77 -5.70
CA ALA A 49 -2.58 -5.58 -5.68
C ALA A 49 -1.57 -5.03 -6.70
N ILE A 50 -0.52 -4.38 -6.21
CA ILE A 50 0.60 -3.92 -7.04
C ILE A 50 1.71 -4.95 -6.99
N HIS A 51 2.22 -5.36 -8.15
CA HIS A 51 3.30 -6.33 -8.26
C HIS A 51 4.41 -5.85 -9.21
N ASN A 52 5.58 -6.49 -9.13
CA ASN A 52 6.79 -6.12 -9.88
C ASN A 52 7.15 -4.63 -9.72
N THR A 53 7.17 -4.14 -8.50
CA THR A 53 7.44 -2.71 -8.20
C THR A 53 8.65 -2.55 -7.29
N TYR A 54 9.30 -1.39 -7.38
CA TYR A 54 10.24 -0.93 -6.36
C TYR A 54 9.50 -0.29 -5.16
N ASN A 55 10.30 0.15 -4.18
CA ASN A 55 9.85 0.66 -2.88
C ASN A 55 8.77 1.77 -2.99
N ILE A 56 7.84 1.75 -2.04
CA ILE A 56 6.70 2.69 -1.89
C ILE A 56 7.03 3.90 -0.99
N ALA A 57 8.20 3.94 -0.37
CA ALA A 57 8.53 4.81 0.75
C ALA A 57 7.56 4.60 1.94
N ALA A 58 6.78 5.61 2.30
CA ALA A 58 5.82 5.55 3.40
C ALA A 58 4.43 5.13 2.90
N LEU A 59 3.65 4.46 3.75
CA LEU A 59 2.29 4.03 3.38
C LEU A 59 1.23 5.08 3.73
N TRP A 60 1.48 5.90 4.76
CA TRP A 60 0.53 6.88 5.26
C TRP A 60 -0.05 7.84 4.20
N PRO A 61 0.70 8.35 3.19
CA PRO A 61 0.13 9.29 2.22
C PRO A 61 -0.98 8.67 1.38
N GLU A 62 -0.84 7.37 1.09
CA GLU A 62 -1.78 6.65 0.22
C GLU A 62 -3.08 6.32 0.95
N VAL A 63 -2.99 5.89 2.21
CA VAL A 63 -4.19 5.66 3.03
C VAL A 63 -4.87 6.97 3.42
N GLU A 64 -4.12 8.05 3.64
CA GLU A 64 -4.68 9.39 3.87
C GLU A 64 -5.48 9.86 2.66
N THR A 65 -4.90 9.77 1.46
CA THR A 65 -5.57 10.13 0.20
C THR A 65 -6.90 9.39 0.03
N LEU A 66 -6.94 8.08 0.36
CA LEU A 66 -8.17 7.29 0.31
C LEU A 66 -9.21 7.76 1.35
N ALA A 67 -8.76 8.12 2.55
CA ALA A 67 -9.64 8.63 3.61
C ALA A 67 -10.17 10.04 3.32
N GLU A 68 -9.41 10.90 2.66
CA GLU A 68 -9.89 12.19 2.14
C GLU A 68 -11.04 12.00 1.11
N GLN A 69 -11.09 10.85 0.45
CA GLN A 69 -12.19 10.47 -0.46
C GLN A 69 -13.40 9.85 0.25
N GLY A 70 -13.40 9.85 1.60
CA GLY A 70 -14.47 9.28 2.42
C GLY A 70 -14.41 7.76 2.58
N LEU A 71 -13.27 7.12 2.28
CA LEU A 71 -13.09 5.67 2.36
C LEU A 71 -12.29 5.27 3.60
N VAL A 72 -12.60 4.12 4.19
CA VAL A 72 -11.69 3.48 5.14
C VAL A 72 -10.60 2.76 4.35
N ALA A 73 -9.34 2.94 4.73
CA ALA A 73 -8.21 2.40 3.98
C ALA A 73 -7.25 1.59 4.86
N MET A 74 -6.70 0.53 4.27
CA MET A 74 -5.60 -0.24 4.83
C MET A 74 -4.57 -0.49 3.73
N ALA A 75 -3.28 -0.39 4.07
CA ALA A 75 -2.18 -0.66 3.16
C ALA A 75 -1.12 -1.53 3.83
N PHE A 76 -0.50 -2.40 3.04
CA PHE A 76 0.53 -3.32 3.49
C PHE A 76 1.58 -3.47 2.40
N THR A 77 2.84 -3.66 2.78
CA THR A 77 3.89 -4.02 1.82
C THR A 77 4.94 -4.91 2.46
N ALA A 78 5.58 -5.74 1.64
CA ALA A 78 6.71 -6.55 2.06
C ALA A 78 8.02 -5.75 1.90
N ALA A 79 8.97 -6.00 2.80
CA ALA A 79 10.32 -5.46 2.71
C ALA A 79 11.35 -6.61 2.68
N ASN A 80 12.61 -6.27 2.36
CA ASN A 80 13.72 -7.23 2.40
C ASN A 80 13.89 -7.83 3.81
N ALA A 81 14.42 -9.06 3.88
CA ALA A 81 14.58 -9.77 5.15
C ALA A 81 15.57 -9.07 6.11
N PHE A 82 15.03 -8.51 7.20
CA PHE A 82 15.79 -7.82 8.25
C PHE A 82 15.40 -8.27 9.67
N VAL A 83 14.24 -8.90 9.82
CA VAL A 83 13.62 -9.25 11.10
C VAL A 83 13.65 -10.76 11.28
N ALA A 84 14.21 -11.21 12.41
CA ALA A 84 14.15 -12.62 12.80
C ALA A 84 12.75 -12.99 13.32
N PRO A 85 12.24 -14.20 13.05
CA PRO A 85 11.00 -14.66 13.67
C PRO A 85 11.16 -14.78 15.19
N ALA A 86 10.06 -14.80 15.93
CA ALA A 86 10.08 -14.99 17.39
C ALA A 86 10.86 -16.26 17.77
N GLY A 87 11.83 -16.12 18.69
CA GLY A 87 12.73 -17.21 19.10
C GLY A 87 13.85 -17.54 18.09
N GLY A 88 13.90 -16.87 16.94
CA GLY A 88 14.94 -17.03 15.93
C GLY A 88 16.06 -15.99 16.05
N ILE A 89 17.17 -16.23 15.36
CA ILE A 89 18.33 -15.33 15.27
C ILE A 89 18.71 -14.96 13.84
N LYS A 90 18.08 -15.59 12.84
CA LYS A 90 18.35 -15.34 11.42
C LYS A 90 17.22 -14.49 10.83
N PRO A 91 17.51 -13.43 10.05
CA PRO A 91 16.50 -12.64 9.36
C PRO A 91 15.66 -13.50 8.41
N LEU A 92 14.34 -13.32 8.45
CA LEU A 92 13.38 -13.99 7.56
C LEU A 92 12.33 -13.01 7.02
N PHE A 93 11.80 -12.14 7.87
CA PHE A 93 10.77 -11.16 7.49
C PHE A 93 11.39 -9.79 7.23
N GLY A 94 10.71 -8.96 6.44
CA GLY A 94 10.99 -7.53 6.44
C GLY A 94 10.37 -6.81 7.63
N THR A 95 10.59 -5.50 7.70
CA THR A 95 9.87 -4.61 8.63
C THR A 95 8.38 -4.48 8.27
N ASN A 96 7.99 -4.96 7.09
CA ASN A 96 6.63 -5.19 6.58
C ASN A 96 5.59 -4.20 7.14
N PRO A 97 5.68 -2.92 6.75
CA PRO A 97 4.84 -1.89 7.35
C PRO A 97 3.37 -2.09 6.99
N MET A 98 2.53 -1.56 7.88
CA MET A 98 1.09 -1.54 7.76
C MET A 98 0.57 -0.15 8.12
N ALA A 99 -0.36 0.34 7.30
CA ALA A 99 -1.03 1.60 7.53
C ALA A 99 -2.55 1.46 7.49
N PHE A 100 -3.22 2.34 8.21
CA PHE A 100 -4.66 2.44 8.33
C PHE A 100 -5.08 3.91 8.33
N ALA A 101 -6.19 4.21 7.66
CA ALA A 101 -6.81 5.52 7.75
C ALA A 101 -8.33 5.43 7.89
N TRP A 102 -8.87 6.36 8.68
CA TRP A 102 -10.31 6.49 8.91
C TRP A 102 -10.78 7.92 8.59
N PRO A 103 -11.81 8.09 7.73
CA PRO A 103 -12.37 9.39 7.38
C PRO A 103 -13.14 9.97 8.57
N ARG A 104 -13.06 11.30 8.75
CA ARG A 104 -13.78 12.00 9.83
C ARG A 104 -14.57 13.17 9.26
N ASP A 105 -15.76 13.39 9.80
CA ASP A 105 -16.60 14.51 9.38
C ASP A 105 -15.96 15.85 9.81
N ALA A 106 -15.84 16.77 8.85
CA ALA A 106 -15.23 18.09 9.00
C ALA A 106 -13.85 18.14 9.70
N LEU A 107 -13.12 17.02 9.75
CA LEU A 107 -11.80 16.91 10.38
C LEU A 107 -10.83 16.16 9.45
N PRO A 108 -9.52 16.40 9.54
CA PRO A 108 -8.53 15.59 8.81
C PRO A 108 -8.69 14.10 9.14
N PRO A 109 -8.37 13.18 8.21
CA PRO A 109 -8.38 11.75 8.50
C PRO A 109 -7.57 11.38 9.76
N LEU A 110 -8.00 10.34 10.46
CA LEU A 110 -7.13 9.67 11.43
C LEU A 110 -6.23 8.72 10.64
N VAL A 111 -4.92 8.88 10.73
CA VAL A 111 -3.94 8.06 10.01
C VAL A 111 -2.98 7.39 10.98
N PHE A 112 -2.70 6.12 10.75
CA PHE A 112 -1.77 5.30 11.51
C PHE A 112 -0.88 4.53 10.54
N ASP A 113 0.44 4.59 10.72
CA ASP A 113 1.43 3.89 9.89
C ASP A 113 2.57 3.40 10.78
N GLN A 114 2.85 2.10 10.74
CA GLN A 114 3.87 1.47 11.56
C GLN A 114 4.61 0.36 10.83
N ALA A 115 5.88 0.15 11.19
CA ALA A 115 6.56 -1.10 10.93
C ALA A 115 5.96 -2.23 11.80
N SER A 116 6.05 -3.48 11.34
CA SER A 116 5.76 -4.65 12.19
C SER A 116 6.92 -5.01 13.13
N SER A 117 8.07 -4.36 12.98
CA SER A 117 9.25 -4.48 13.84
C SER A 117 9.27 -3.40 14.93
N ALA A 118 10.12 -3.59 15.95
CA ALA A 118 10.26 -2.65 17.05
C ALA A 118 10.72 -1.24 16.62
N CYS A 119 11.45 -1.14 15.51
CA CYS A 119 11.89 0.12 14.90
C CYS A 119 11.94 -0.04 13.38
N ALA A 120 11.92 1.08 12.66
CA ALA A 120 12.12 1.09 11.22
C ALA A 120 13.61 0.90 10.88
N ARG A 121 13.91 0.35 9.70
CA ARG A 121 15.32 0.13 9.29
C ARG A 121 16.12 1.44 9.19
N GLY A 122 15.47 2.55 8.86
CA GLY A 122 16.13 3.87 8.74
C GLY A 122 16.50 4.51 10.09
N GLU A 123 16.03 3.96 11.20
CA GLU A 123 16.35 4.44 12.56
C GLU A 123 17.59 3.77 13.17
N ILE A 124 18.19 2.80 12.44
CA ILE A 124 19.40 2.05 12.81
C ILE A 124 20.53 2.47 11.87
#